data_AF-A0A7V9S3Z6-F1
#
_entry.id   AF-A0A7V9S3Z6-F1
#
_cell.length_a   1.000
_cell.length_b   1.000
_cell.length_c   1.000
_cell.angle_alpha   90.00
_cell.angle_beta   90.00
_cell.angle_gamma   90.00
#
_symmetry.space_group_name_H-M   'P 1'
#
loop_
_entity.id
_entity.type
_entity.pdbx_description
1 polymer ?
#
loop_
_entity_poly.entity_id
_entity_poly.type
_entity_poly.pdbx_seq_one_letter_code
_entity_poly.pdbx_strand_id
1 'polypeptide(L)'
;MQKACCLKELHEKIYSIPLKKGDEIYIFTDGYADQFGGPKGKKFKYSQLKSLLISMFDKTMEEQKSIIEKVLEVWQGDLEQEWLKENH
;
A
#
# COMPACT_ATOMS: atom_id res chain seq x y z
N MET A 1 0.03 -36.91 -28.36
CA MET A 1 0.72 -36.18 -27.28
C MET A 1 -0.24 -35.17 -26.68
N GLN A 2 -0.94 -35.50 -25.58
CA GLN A 2 -1.73 -34.51 -24.84
C GLN A 2 -0.77 -33.54 -24.12
N LYS A 3 -0.82 -32.26 -24.48
CA LYS A 3 -0.34 -31.16 -23.63
C LYS A 3 -1.31 -31.03 -22.46
N ALA A 4 -0.92 -31.49 -21.27
CA ALA A 4 -1.61 -31.15 -20.04
C ALA A 4 -1.31 -29.68 -19.72
N CYS A 5 -2.28 -28.81 -19.99
CA CYS A 5 -2.29 -27.45 -19.46
C CYS A 5 -2.48 -27.57 -17.93
N CYS A 6 -1.51 -27.06 -17.17
CA CYS A 6 -1.51 -27.13 -15.72
C CYS A 6 -2.55 -26.14 -15.17
N LEU A 7 -3.80 -26.59 -15.03
CA LEU A 7 -4.83 -25.87 -14.27
C LEU A 7 -4.43 -25.96 -12.80
N LYS A 8 -3.76 -24.93 -12.28
CA LYS A 8 -3.56 -24.77 -10.84
C LYS A 8 -4.91 -24.43 -10.24
N GLU A 9 -5.45 -25.33 -9.43
CA GLU A 9 -6.63 -25.07 -8.61
C GLU A 9 -6.35 -23.86 -7.70
N LEU A 10 -7.14 -22.81 -7.86
CA LEU A 10 -7.14 -21.64 -6.98
C LEU A 10 -7.73 -22.06 -5.64
N HIS A 11 -6.87 -22.18 -4.64
CA HIS A 11 -7.31 -22.44 -3.26
C HIS A 11 -7.54 -21.11 -2.56
N GLU A 12 -8.79 -20.80 -2.26
CA GLU A 12 -9.16 -19.66 -1.43
C GLU A 12 -8.94 -20.00 0.04
N LYS A 13 -8.24 -19.12 0.76
CA LYS A 13 -7.98 -19.28 2.19
C LYS A 13 -8.69 -18.19 2.98
N ILE A 14 -9.64 -18.60 3.82
CA ILE A 14 -10.39 -17.72 4.70
C ILE A 14 -9.62 -17.52 6.01
N TYR A 15 -9.55 -16.28 6.49
CA TYR A 15 -8.95 -15.92 7.78
C TYR A 15 -10.03 -15.32 8.69
N SER A 16 -10.06 -15.76 9.94
CA SER A 16 -10.94 -15.22 10.99
C SER A 16 -10.08 -14.72 12.15
N ILE A 17 -10.36 -13.51 12.63
CA ILE A 17 -9.60 -12.84 13.68
C ILE A 17 -10.60 -12.26 14.69
N PRO A 18 -10.52 -12.62 15.99
CA PRO A 18 -11.35 -12.02 17.02
C PRO A 18 -10.88 -10.58 17.33
N LEU A 19 -11.82 -9.65 17.51
CA LEU A 19 -11.53 -8.24 17.76
C LEU A 19 -12.08 -7.78 19.10
N LYS A 20 -11.41 -6.80 19.69
CA LYS A 20 -11.82 -6.10 20.90
C LYS A 20 -12.17 -4.65 20.60
N LYS A 21 -12.95 -4.04 21.50
CA LYS A 21 -13.28 -2.62 21.41
C LYS A 21 -12.00 -1.80 21.47
N GLY A 22 -11.80 -0.94 20.47
CA GLY A 22 -10.62 -0.09 20.34
C GLY A 22 -9.52 -0.66 19.44
N ASP A 23 -9.69 -1.87 18.89
CA ASP A 23 -8.78 -2.39 17.87
C ASP A 23 -9.00 -1.67 16.53
N GLU A 24 -7.92 -1.38 15.81
CA GLU A 24 -7.94 -0.81 14.46
C GLU A 24 -7.31 -1.80 13.47
N ILE A 25 -7.96 -2.01 12.33
CA ILE A 25 -7.49 -2.93 11.28
C ILE A 25 -7.15 -2.13 10.03
N TYR A 26 -5.94 -2.36 9.52
CA TYR A 26 -5.49 -1.82 8.25
C TYR A 26 -5.32 -2.95 7.23
N ILE A 27 -5.99 -2.82 6.09
CA ILE A 27 -5.85 -3.70 4.94
C ILE A 27 -5.40 -2.85 3.76
N PHE A 28 -4.30 -3.21 3.14
CA PHE A 28 -3.73 -2.48 2.02
C PHE A 28 -3.11 -3.44 1.00
N THR A 29 -3.02 -2.97 -0.23
CA THR A 29 -2.34 -3.66 -1.33
C THR A 29 -0.87 -3.26 -1.38
N ASP A 30 -0.10 -3.96 -2.21
CA ASP A 30 1.31 -3.67 -2.50
C ASP A 30 1.53 -2.27 -3.09
N GLY A 31 0.55 -1.73 -3.82
CA GLY A 31 0.62 -0.39 -4.44
C GLY A 31 1.08 0.74 -3.51
N TYR A 32 0.66 0.72 -2.23
CA TYR A 32 1.12 1.72 -1.25
C TYR A 32 2.62 1.63 -0.97
N ALA A 33 3.16 0.42 -0.82
CA ALA A 33 4.58 0.21 -0.55
C ALA A 33 5.44 0.39 -1.81
N ASP A 34 4.86 0.12 -2.97
CA ASP A 34 5.52 0.22 -4.27
C ASP A 34 5.47 1.62 -4.89
N GLN A 35 4.77 2.58 -4.27
CA GLN A 35 4.75 3.98 -4.70
C GLN A 35 6.18 4.55 -4.76
N PHE A 36 6.58 4.98 -5.96
CA PHE A 36 7.85 5.68 -6.19
C PHE A 36 7.70 7.17 -5.84
N GLY A 37 8.75 7.73 -5.27
CA GLY A 37 8.69 9.07 -4.69
C GLY A 37 9.98 9.53 -4.03
N GLY A 38 9.89 10.66 -3.35
CA GLY A 38 10.91 11.21 -2.47
C GLY A 38 12.17 11.68 -3.18
N PRO A 39 13.18 12.16 -2.43
CA PRO A 39 14.34 12.88 -2.97
C PRO A 39 15.23 12.09 -3.95
N LYS A 40 14.97 10.80 -4.15
CA LYS A 40 15.77 9.89 -4.98
C LYS A 40 14.92 8.88 -5.75
N GLY A 41 13.63 9.15 -5.98
CA GLY A 41 12.73 8.21 -6.69
C GLY A 41 12.70 6.82 -6.05
N LYS A 42 12.66 6.75 -4.72
CA LYS A 42 12.64 5.49 -3.97
C LYS A 42 11.20 5.03 -3.74
N LYS A 43 11.03 3.71 -3.60
CA LYS A 43 9.78 3.13 -3.10
C LYS A 43 9.49 3.57 -1.67
N PHE A 44 8.22 3.78 -1.33
CA PHE A 44 7.77 4.11 0.02
C PHE A 44 8.03 3.00 1.04
N LYS A 45 7.98 1.73 0.60
CA LYS A 45 8.26 0.51 1.37
C LYS A 45 7.29 0.26 2.54
N TYR A 46 7.11 -1.02 2.86
CA TYR A 46 6.27 -1.48 3.96
C TYR A 46 6.70 -0.96 5.34
N SER A 47 8.00 -0.72 5.57
CA SER A 47 8.50 -0.25 6.87
C SER A 47 8.03 1.17 7.19
N GLN A 48 8.02 2.06 6.19
CA GLN A 48 7.56 3.44 6.38
C GLN A 48 6.04 3.46 6.52
N LEU A 49 5.31 2.70 5.68
CA LEU A 49 3.85 2.55 5.80
C LEU A 49 3.45 2.07 7.20
N LYS A 50 4.08 1.02 7.73
CA LYS A 50 3.79 0.52 9.09
C LYS A 50 4.07 1.57 10.16
N SER A 51 5.20 2.28 10.05
CA SER A 51 5.57 3.32 11.02
C SER A 51 4.57 4.48 11.00
N LEU A 52 4.09 4.84 9.81
CA LEU A 52 3.07 5.86 9.59
C LEU A 52 1.73 5.47 10.22
N LEU A 53 1.26 4.24 9.99
CA LEU A 53 -0.01 3.76 10.59
C LEU A 53 0.06 3.74 12.12
N ILE A 54 1.18 3.27 12.69
CA ILE A 54 1.37 3.24 14.15
C ILE A 54 1.38 4.66 14.75
N SER A 55 1.93 5.66 14.05
CA SER A 55 2.03 7.02 14.58
C SER A 55 0.72 7.80 14.60
N MET A 56 -0.34 7.28 13.96
CA MET A 56 -1.65 7.93 13.89
C MET A 56 -2.79 7.11 14.50
N PHE A 57 -2.48 5.99 15.16
CA PHE A 57 -3.46 5.09 15.78
C PHE A 57 -4.38 5.78 16.80
N ASP A 58 -3.95 6.88 17.42
CA ASP A 58 -4.75 7.64 18.39
C ASP A 58 -5.71 8.66 17.75
N LYS A 59 -5.71 8.76 16.41
CA LYS A 59 -6.49 9.75 15.66
C LYS A 59 -7.78 9.16 15.13
N THR A 60 -8.74 10.04 14.84
CA THR A 60 -9.97 9.62 14.17
C THR A 60 -9.68 9.08 12.76
N MET A 61 -10.50 8.16 12.27
CA MET A 61 -10.33 7.57 10.93
C MET A 61 -10.25 8.62 9.81
N GLU A 62 -10.95 9.75 9.95
CA GLU A 62 -10.90 10.86 8.99
C GLU A 62 -9.56 11.59 9.01
N GLU A 63 -9.00 11.86 10.21
CA GLU A 63 -7.66 12.41 10.35
C GLU A 63 -6.60 11.43 9.81
N GLN A 64 -6.72 10.14 10.14
CA GLN A 64 -5.81 9.10 9.64
C GLN A 64 -5.79 9.08 8.11
N LYS A 65 -6.97 9.09 7.47
CA LYS A 65 -7.11 9.20 6.02
C LYS A 65 -6.40 10.43 5.47
N SER A 66 -6.67 11.61 6.03
CA SER A 66 -6.06 12.87 5.57
C SER A 66 -4.53 12.85 5.70
N ILE A 67 -4.00 12.25 6.77
CA ILE A 67 -2.55 12.11 6.98
C ILE A 67 -1.95 11.17 5.94
N ILE A 68 -2.57 10.01 5.70
CA ILE A 68 -2.08 9.05 4.69
C ILE A 68 -2.05 9.70 3.30
N GLU A 69 -3.14 10.37 2.90
CA GLU A 69 -3.23 11.07 1.61
C GLU A 69 -2.13 12.11 1.46
N LYS A 70 -1.95 12.99 2.46
CA LYS A 70 -0.91 14.03 2.43
C LYS A 70 0.50 13.44 2.39
N VAL A 71 0.79 12.40 3.18
CA VAL A 71 2.12 11.79 3.20
C VAL A 71 2.44 11.14 1.86
N LEU A 72 1.47 10.50 1.22
CA LEU A 72 1.66 9.87 -0.09
C LEU A 72 1.75 10.89 -1.22
N GLU A 73 0.95 11.95 -1.19
CA GLU A 73 1.03 13.07 -2.13
C GLU A 73 2.41 13.73 -2.07
N VAL A 74 2.87 14.07 -0.85
CA VAL A 74 4.22 14.63 -0.63
C VAL A 74 5.31 13.63 -1.03
N TRP A 75 5.10 12.33 -0.78
CA TRP A 75 6.05 11.31 -1.18
C TRP A 75 6.14 11.20 -2.69
N GLN A 76 5.02 11.08 -3.39
CA GLN A 76 4.97 11.03 -4.85
C GLN A 76 5.65 12.28 -5.44
N GLY A 77 5.41 13.46 -4.87
CA GLY A 77 5.97 14.72 -5.35
C GLY A 77 5.67 14.95 -6.84
N ASP A 78 6.57 15.64 -7.53
CA ASP A 78 6.42 15.95 -8.96
C ASP A 78 6.78 14.77 -9.90
N LEU A 79 7.01 13.55 -9.37
CA LEU A 79 7.35 12.37 -10.18
C LEU A 79 6.20 11.86 -11.06
N GLU A 80 5.05 12.54 -11.04
CA GLU A 80 3.96 12.38 -12.01
C GLU A 80 4.43 12.58 -13.47
N GLN A 81 5.64 13.09 -13.72
CA GLN A 81 6.12 13.51 -15.05
C GLN A 81 7.49 12.97 -15.50
N GLU A 82 7.90 11.77 -15.08
CA GLU A 82 9.03 11.04 -15.72
C GLU A 82 8.54 9.89 -16.63
N TRP A 83 7.45 9.22 -16.28
CA TRP A 83 6.86 8.15 -17.10
C TRP A 83 6.29 8.61 -18.46
N LEU A 84 6.01 9.91 -18.61
CA LEU A 84 5.57 10.51 -19.88
C LEU A 84 6.72 10.96 -20.78
N LYS A 85 7.97 10.97 -20.29
CA LYS A 85 9.14 11.47 -21.05
C LYS A 85 10.01 10.37 -21.65
N GLU A 86 9.91 9.13 -21.15
CA GLU A 86 10.69 8.00 -21.67
C GLU A 86 9.97 7.19 -22.76
N ASN A 87 8.72 7.51 -23.08
CA ASN A 87 7.95 6.88 -24.18
C ASN A 87 7.76 7.79 -25.40
N HIS A 88 8.65 8.78 -25.61
CA HIS A 88 8.67 9.63 -26.80
C HIS A 88 10.05 9.71 -27.45
#